data_AF-A0A1W9P5E4-F1
#
_entry.id   AF-A0A1W9P5E4-F1
#
_cell.length_a   1.000
_cell.length_b   1.000
_cell.length_c   1.000
_cell.angle_alpha   90.00
_cell.angle_beta   90.00
_cell.angle_gamma   90.00
#
_symmetry.space_group_name_H-M   'P 1'
#
loop_
_entity.id
_entity.type
_entity.pdbx_description
1 polymer ?
#
loop_
_entity_poly.entity_id
_entity_poly.type
_entity_poly.pdbx_seq_one_letter_code
_entity_poly.pdbx_strand_id
1 'polypeptide(L)'
;MRKNLKNRFQRFSISLFKIILGVLLGFIGAVFTVAFLREISSFTIGTKESYFLLGIAGYALIHFLFKKPILFYIFGHELTHAISVFLCRGRVRAFHISSRGGRVRSTKSNFFISLSPYLFPIYTIFVVVFYFILALFLDVTRYLGFFLFFLGFTWAFHIFLTFYFLGQGQKDIVHSGRIFSLPLIYIVNLLILVVILSCLSKQITFSDFIERTSQIVRSMI
;
A
#
# COMPACT_ATOMS: atom_id res chain seq x y z
N MET A 1 -9.48 -19.62 -38.16
CA MET A 1 -10.59 -18.78 -37.65
C MET A 1 -11.02 -19.11 -36.21
N ARG A 2 -11.39 -20.36 -35.87
CA ARG A 2 -11.87 -20.76 -34.51
C ARG A 2 -10.90 -20.47 -33.33
N LYS A 3 -9.59 -20.66 -33.50
CA LYS A 3 -8.56 -20.37 -32.47
C LYS A 3 -8.50 -18.86 -32.10
N ASN A 4 -8.79 -17.98 -33.06
CA ASN A 4 -8.79 -16.52 -32.85
C ASN A 4 -10.05 -16.07 -32.09
N LEU A 5 -11.21 -16.69 -32.37
CA LEU A 5 -12.46 -16.46 -31.62
C LEU A 5 -12.34 -16.91 -30.16
N LYS A 6 -11.80 -18.11 -29.89
CA LYS A 6 -11.58 -18.60 -28.52
C LYS A 6 -10.66 -17.67 -27.71
N ASN A 7 -9.57 -17.18 -28.32
CA ASN A 7 -8.65 -16.23 -27.68
C ASN A 7 -9.28 -14.84 -27.46
N ARG A 8 -10.21 -14.40 -28.31
CA ARG A 8 -10.96 -13.15 -28.10
C ARG A 8 -11.97 -13.31 -26.95
N PHE A 9 -12.72 -14.40 -26.94
CA PHE A 9 -13.68 -14.70 -25.87
C PHE A 9 -12.99 -14.84 -24.51
N GLN A 10 -11.85 -15.54 -24.43
CA GLN A 10 -11.08 -15.66 -23.20
C GLN A 10 -10.58 -14.31 -22.69
N ARG A 11 -10.05 -13.45 -23.57
CA ARG A 11 -9.61 -12.09 -23.19
C ARG A 11 -10.78 -11.23 -22.72
N PHE A 12 -11.92 -11.31 -23.40
CA PHE A 12 -13.15 -10.62 -23.01
C PHE A 12 -13.64 -11.06 -21.63
N SER A 13 -13.72 -12.37 -21.38
CA SER A 13 -14.13 -12.93 -20.10
C SER A 13 -13.22 -12.49 -18.95
N ILE A 14 -11.90 -12.51 -19.13
CA ILE A 14 -10.93 -12.04 -18.12
C ILE A 14 -11.12 -10.55 -17.83
N SER A 15 -11.32 -9.73 -18.86
CA SER A 15 -11.56 -8.30 -18.69
C SER A 15 -12.87 -8.02 -17.95
N LEU A 16 -13.95 -8.70 -18.33
CA LEU A 16 -15.25 -8.56 -17.68
C LEU A 16 -15.18 -8.97 -16.20
N PHE A 17 -14.52 -10.09 -15.89
CA PHE A 17 -14.29 -10.53 -14.52
C PHE A 17 -13.56 -9.47 -13.69
N LYS A 18 -12.48 -8.88 -14.22
CA LYS A 18 -11.74 -7.81 -13.54
C LYS A 18 -12.58 -6.57 -13.30
N ILE A 19 -13.48 -6.23 -14.22
CA ILE A 19 -14.40 -5.09 -14.06
C ILE A 19 -15.39 -5.38 -12.92
N ILE A 20 -16.05 -6.53 -12.94
CA ILE A 20 -17.00 -6.94 -11.88
C ILE A 20 -16.31 -6.94 -10.51
N LEU A 21 -15.13 -7.57 -10.43
CA LEU A 21 -14.34 -7.60 -9.21
C LEU A 21 -13.92 -6.20 -8.75
N GLY A 22 -13.49 -5.34 -9.67
CA GLY A 22 -13.13 -3.96 -9.36
C GLY A 22 -14.30 -3.13 -8.84
N VAL A 23 -15.49 -3.29 -9.40
CA VAL A 23 -16.72 -2.64 -8.92
C VAL A 23 -17.07 -3.13 -7.50
N LEU A 24 -17.02 -4.44 -7.27
CA LEU A 24 -17.28 -5.02 -5.96
C LEU A 24 -16.26 -4.54 -4.91
N LEU A 25 -14.97 -4.49 -5.27
CA LEU A 25 -13.94 -3.87 -4.43
C LEU A 25 -14.21 -2.39 -4.20
N GLY A 26 -14.74 -1.65 -5.17
CA GLY A 26 -15.16 -0.26 -4.98
C GLY A 26 -16.18 -0.10 -3.84
N PHE A 27 -17.20 -0.96 -3.81
CA PHE A 27 -18.19 -0.98 -2.73
C PHE A 27 -17.58 -1.34 -1.37
N ILE A 28 -16.73 -2.38 -1.32
CA ILE A 28 -16.00 -2.75 -0.09
C ILE A 28 -15.15 -1.58 0.39
N GLY A 29 -14.44 -0.92 -0.52
CA GLY A 29 -13.62 0.24 -0.24
C GLY A 29 -14.44 1.36 0.41
N ALA A 30 -15.62 1.68 -0.14
CA ALA A 30 -16.51 2.69 0.42
C ALA A 30 -16.99 2.33 1.84
N VAL A 31 -17.39 1.08 2.09
CA VAL A 31 -17.77 0.62 3.43
C VAL A 31 -16.61 0.76 4.42
N PHE A 32 -15.40 0.36 4.02
CA PHE A 32 -14.21 0.49 4.85
C PHE A 32 -13.87 1.96 5.11
N THR A 33 -14.04 2.85 4.13
CA THR A 33 -13.87 4.29 4.33
C THR A 33 -14.82 4.80 5.40
N VAL A 34 -16.11 4.47 5.32
CA VAL A 34 -17.10 4.93 6.31
C VAL A 34 -16.79 4.36 7.70
N ALA A 35 -16.41 3.08 7.80
CA ALA A 35 -16.00 2.47 9.07
C ALA A 35 -14.78 3.19 9.66
N PHE A 36 -13.76 3.46 8.84
CA PHE A 36 -12.56 4.17 9.26
C PHE A 36 -12.86 5.61 9.70
N LEU A 37 -13.71 6.33 8.97
CA LEU A 37 -14.11 7.69 9.33
C LEU A 37 -14.85 7.73 10.65
N ARG A 38 -15.66 6.71 10.96
CA ARG A 38 -16.32 6.58 12.27
C ARG A 38 -15.31 6.34 13.39
N GLU A 39 -14.29 5.51 13.17
CA GLU A 39 -13.21 5.32 14.17
C GLU A 39 -12.45 6.62 14.44
N ILE A 40 -12.05 7.33 13.37
CA ILE A 40 -11.21 8.51 13.55
C ILE A 40 -12.00 9.73 14.05
N SER A 41 -13.34 9.71 13.95
CA SER A 41 -14.19 10.82 14.41
C SER A 41 -14.11 11.08 15.92
N SER A 42 -13.82 10.04 16.71
CA SER A 42 -13.63 10.13 18.17
C SER A 42 -12.15 10.11 18.58
N PHE A 43 -11.23 10.20 17.61
CA PHE A 43 -9.80 10.03 17.87
C PHE A 43 -9.19 11.28 18.50
N THR A 44 -8.51 11.09 19.64
CA THR A 44 -7.73 12.13 20.30
C THR A 44 -6.24 11.91 20.10
N ILE A 45 -5.48 12.99 19.90
CA ILE A 45 -4.04 12.92 19.63
C ILE A 45 -3.29 12.87 20.95
N GLY A 46 -2.79 11.68 21.31
CA GLY A 46 -1.84 11.49 22.39
C GLY A 46 -0.39 11.67 21.95
N THR A 47 0.56 11.36 22.85
CA THR A 47 1.99 11.51 22.60
C THR A 47 2.52 10.55 21.53
N LYS A 48 2.00 9.32 21.44
CA LYS A 48 2.47 8.36 20.42
C LYS A 48 1.96 8.77 19.04
N GLU A 49 0.68 9.14 19.00
CA GLU A 49 -0.04 9.64 17.85
C GLU A 49 0.66 10.90 17.28
N SER A 50 1.10 11.81 18.15
CA SER A 50 1.79 13.03 17.72
C SER A 50 3.12 12.75 17.03
N TYR A 51 3.95 11.81 17.52
CA TYR A 51 5.20 11.43 16.82
C TYR A 51 4.91 10.89 15.41
N PHE A 52 3.92 10.02 15.28
CA PHE A 52 3.51 9.47 13.98
C PHE A 52 3.01 10.57 13.03
N LEU A 53 2.16 11.47 13.51
CA LEU A 53 1.64 12.60 12.75
C LEU A 53 2.75 13.60 12.36
N LEU A 54 3.72 13.84 13.24
CA LEU A 54 4.91 14.65 12.93
C LEU A 54 5.75 14.00 11.84
N GLY A 55 5.85 12.67 11.81
CA GLY A 55 6.47 11.92 10.72
C GLY A 55 5.76 12.16 9.38
N ILE A 56 4.42 12.02 9.37
CA ILE A 56 3.59 12.30 8.19
C ILE A 56 3.79 13.75 7.72
N ALA A 57 3.68 14.71 8.63
CA ALA A 57 3.84 16.13 8.34
C ALA A 57 5.26 16.43 7.82
N GLY A 58 6.28 15.83 8.42
CA GLY A 58 7.68 15.97 8.01
C GLY A 58 7.91 15.50 6.57
N TYR A 59 7.37 14.34 6.18
CA TYR A 59 7.48 13.91 4.79
C TYR A 59 6.62 14.77 3.85
N ALA A 60 5.39 15.14 4.24
CA ALA A 60 4.54 16.00 3.42
C ALA A 60 5.24 17.34 3.11
N LEU A 61 5.89 17.93 4.10
CA LEU A 61 6.71 19.13 3.95
C LEU A 61 7.84 18.90 2.91
N ILE A 62 8.57 17.79 3.02
CA ILE A 62 9.60 17.44 2.03
C ILE A 62 9.02 17.28 0.63
N HIS A 63 7.87 16.60 0.51
CA HIS A 63 7.24 16.30 -0.75
C HIS A 63 6.79 17.54 -1.52
N PHE A 64 6.31 18.57 -0.81
CA PHE A 64 5.80 19.79 -1.41
C PHE A 64 6.85 20.91 -1.52
N LEU A 65 7.77 21.02 -0.58
CA LEU A 65 8.77 22.10 -0.59
C LEU A 65 10.07 21.75 -1.34
N PHE A 66 10.41 20.46 -1.46
CA PHE A 66 11.67 20.03 -2.06
C PHE A 66 11.45 19.19 -3.32
N LYS A 67 12.54 18.92 -4.05
CA LYS A 67 12.51 17.96 -5.15
C LYS A 67 12.13 16.59 -4.59
N LYS A 68 11.04 16.02 -5.13
CA LYS A 68 10.54 14.70 -4.75
C LYS A 68 11.68 13.67 -4.81
N PRO A 69 11.82 12.79 -3.79
CA PRO A 69 12.87 11.77 -3.74
C PRO A 69 12.58 10.59 -4.70
N ILE A 70 12.48 10.89 -6.00
CA ILE A 70 12.05 9.96 -7.06
C ILE A 70 12.97 8.73 -7.14
N LEU A 71 14.28 8.89 -6.96
CA LEU A 71 15.21 7.77 -7.04
C LEU A 71 14.96 6.73 -5.93
N PHE A 72 14.75 7.20 -4.69
CA PHE A 72 14.41 6.32 -3.56
C PHE A 72 13.08 5.62 -3.81
N TYR A 73 12.10 6.31 -4.40
CA TYR A 73 10.84 5.67 -4.77
C TYR A 73 11.06 4.56 -5.78
N ILE A 74 11.74 4.84 -6.90
CA ILE A 74 12.00 3.86 -7.95
C ILE A 74 12.76 2.66 -7.40
N PHE A 75 13.74 2.89 -6.53
CA PHE A 75 14.46 1.79 -5.87
C PHE A 75 13.52 0.90 -5.05
N GLY A 76 12.72 1.49 -4.17
CA GLY A 76 11.73 0.75 -3.37
C GLY A 76 10.69 0.05 -4.25
N HIS A 77 10.32 0.67 -5.36
CA HIS A 77 9.35 0.15 -6.32
C HIS A 77 9.84 -1.14 -6.97
N GLU A 78 11.03 -1.09 -7.60
CA GLU A 78 11.62 -2.26 -8.22
C GLU A 78 12.02 -3.32 -7.18
N LEU A 79 12.46 -2.92 -6.00
CA LEU A 79 12.79 -3.86 -4.93
C LEU A 79 11.56 -4.66 -4.48
N THR A 80 10.41 -4.00 -4.35
CA THR A 80 9.16 -4.68 -4.02
C THR A 80 8.76 -5.68 -5.12
N HIS A 81 8.91 -5.32 -6.39
CA HIS A 81 8.74 -6.26 -7.51
C HIS A 81 9.65 -7.48 -7.37
N ALA A 82 10.93 -7.26 -7.09
CA ALA A 82 11.92 -8.33 -6.93
C ALA A 82 11.54 -9.28 -5.78
N ILE A 83 11.18 -8.73 -4.61
CA ILE A 83 10.74 -9.52 -3.45
C ILE A 83 9.49 -10.33 -3.81
N SER A 84 8.48 -9.73 -4.44
CA SER A 84 7.26 -10.42 -4.84
C SER A 84 7.49 -11.51 -5.89
N VAL A 85 8.47 -11.34 -6.78
CA VAL A 85 8.93 -12.41 -7.68
C VAL A 85 9.47 -13.59 -6.89
N PHE A 86 10.31 -13.37 -5.88
CA PHE A 86 10.82 -14.43 -5.01
C PHE A 86 9.70 -15.13 -4.24
N LEU A 87 8.76 -14.38 -3.66
CA LEU A 87 7.58 -14.94 -2.97
C LEU A 87 6.70 -15.78 -3.91
N CYS A 88 6.60 -15.39 -5.18
CA CYS A 88 5.93 -16.17 -6.21
C CYS A 88 6.75 -17.35 -6.74
N ARG A 89 7.90 -17.68 -6.12
CA ARG A 89 8.83 -18.73 -6.55
C ARG A 89 9.35 -18.51 -7.97
N GLY A 90 9.54 -17.25 -8.35
CA GLY A 90 10.20 -16.83 -9.58
C GLY A 90 11.68 -16.51 -9.34
N ARG A 91 12.38 -16.08 -10.38
CA ARG A 91 13.77 -15.62 -10.31
C ARG A 91 13.88 -14.24 -10.94
N VAL A 92 14.62 -13.34 -10.30
CA VAL A 92 15.02 -12.05 -10.87
C VAL A 92 16.26 -12.28 -11.73
N ARG A 93 16.16 -11.92 -13.02
CA ARG A 93 17.26 -12.05 -14.00
C ARG A 93 18.06 -10.76 -14.16
N ALA A 94 17.42 -9.62 -13.99
CA ALA A 94 18.07 -8.32 -14.03
C ALA A 94 17.29 -7.32 -13.19
N PHE A 95 18.01 -6.39 -12.57
CA PHE A 95 17.49 -5.33 -11.74
C PHE A 95 18.18 -4.03 -12.15
N HIS A 96 17.42 -3.06 -12.64
CA HIS A 96 17.97 -1.80 -13.13
C HIS A 96 17.18 -0.62 -12.59
N ILE A 97 17.89 0.41 -12.13
CA ILE A 97 17.33 1.65 -11.59
C ILE A 97 18.08 2.82 -12.20
N SER A 98 17.33 3.84 -12.57
CA SER A 98 17.84 5.13 -13.01
C SER A 98 16.93 6.26 -12.51
N SER A 99 17.39 7.50 -12.61
CA SER A 99 16.56 8.68 -12.34
C SER A 99 15.36 8.84 -13.29
N ARG A 100 15.36 8.13 -14.43
CA ARG A 100 14.29 8.15 -15.43
C ARG A 100 13.27 7.01 -15.25
N GLY A 101 13.56 6.04 -14.40
CA GLY A 101 12.71 4.86 -14.19
C GLY A 101 13.49 3.62 -13.77
N GLY A 102 12.75 2.57 -13.45
CA GLY A 102 13.28 1.26 -13.05
C GLY A 102 12.74 0.13 -13.93
N ARG A 103 13.38 -1.04 -13.83
CA ARG A 103 12.89 -2.28 -14.43
C ARG A 103 13.47 -3.51 -13.73
N VAL A 104 12.58 -4.41 -13.28
CA VAL A 104 12.90 -5.80 -12.96
C VAL A 104 12.57 -6.73 -14.14
N ARG A 105 13.55 -7.51 -14.62
CA ARG A 105 13.31 -8.64 -15.53
C ARG A 105 13.23 -9.92 -14.70
N SER A 106 12.13 -10.65 -14.81
CA SER A 106 11.86 -11.85 -14.00
C SER A 106 11.36 -13.03 -14.84
N THR A 107 11.34 -14.23 -14.24
CA THR A 107 10.75 -15.42 -14.85
C THR A 107 9.23 -15.53 -14.67
N LYS A 108 8.64 -14.72 -13.79
CA LYS A 108 7.21 -14.71 -13.49
C LYS A 108 6.67 -13.29 -13.51
N SER A 109 5.45 -13.17 -14.04
CA SER A 109 4.68 -11.93 -14.05
C SER A 109 3.22 -12.28 -13.78
N ASN A 110 2.61 -11.60 -12.82
CA ASN A 110 1.18 -11.70 -12.48
C ASN A 110 0.75 -10.40 -11.81
N PHE A 111 -0.56 -10.23 -11.57
CA PHE A 111 -1.09 -8.99 -10.99
C PHE A 111 -0.53 -8.72 -9.58
N PHE A 112 -0.26 -9.76 -8.77
CA PHE A 112 0.30 -9.59 -7.43
C PHE A 112 1.69 -8.97 -7.51
N ILE A 113 2.56 -9.50 -8.37
CA ILE A 113 3.88 -8.91 -8.62
C ILE A 113 3.71 -7.48 -9.14
N SER A 114 2.94 -7.29 -10.23
CA SER A 114 2.74 -5.98 -10.85
C SER A 114 2.19 -4.92 -9.90
N LEU A 115 1.29 -5.28 -8.99
CA LEU A 115 0.69 -4.32 -8.06
C LEU A 115 1.46 -4.19 -6.74
N SER A 116 2.34 -5.13 -6.42
CA SER A 116 3.05 -5.18 -5.12
C SER A 116 3.68 -3.86 -4.67
N PRO A 117 4.32 -3.04 -5.54
CA PRO A 117 4.95 -1.80 -5.08
C PRO A 117 3.95 -0.73 -4.62
N TYR A 118 2.70 -0.80 -5.07
CA TYR A 118 1.64 0.11 -4.65
C TYR A 118 0.91 -0.41 -3.40
N LEU A 119 0.96 -1.72 -3.16
CA LEU A 119 0.32 -2.38 -2.03
C LEU A 119 1.17 -2.30 -0.76
N PHE A 120 2.49 -2.48 -0.89
CA PHE A 120 3.38 -2.68 0.25
C PHE A 120 4.34 -1.50 0.45
N PRO A 121 4.25 -0.76 1.58
CA PRO A 121 5.17 0.33 1.90
C PRO A 121 6.52 -0.23 2.37
N ILE A 122 7.39 -0.62 1.43
CA ILE A 122 8.63 -1.36 1.74
C ILE A 122 9.52 -0.67 2.76
N TYR A 123 9.61 0.67 2.73
CA TYR A 123 10.39 1.42 3.70
C TYR A 123 9.77 1.42 5.10
N THR A 124 8.44 1.45 5.20
CA THR A 124 7.73 1.26 6.49
C THR A 124 7.99 -0.14 7.04
N ILE A 125 7.99 -1.17 6.18
CA ILE A 125 8.34 -2.53 6.57
C ILE A 125 9.78 -2.58 7.09
N PHE A 126 10.74 -1.94 6.42
CA PHE A 126 12.13 -1.88 6.89
C PHE A 126 12.26 -1.15 8.23
N VAL A 127 11.57 -0.04 8.45
CA VAL A 127 11.56 0.65 9.76
C VAL A 127 11.05 -0.27 10.86
N VAL A 128 9.96 -1.01 10.62
CA VAL A 128 9.41 -1.99 11.56
C VAL A 128 10.39 -3.12 11.85
N VAL A 129 10.89 -3.79 10.81
CA VAL A 129 11.84 -4.90 10.94
C VAL A 129 13.11 -4.46 11.66
N PHE A 130 13.65 -3.30 11.30
CA PHE A 130 14.85 -2.76 11.92
C PHE A 130 14.64 -2.49 13.43
N TYR A 131 13.52 -1.86 13.80
CA TYR A 131 13.19 -1.59 15.20
C TYR A 131 13.09 -2.88 16.03
N PHE A 132 12.40 -3.91 15.51
CA PHE A 132 12.27 -5.18 16.22
C PHE A 132 13.56 -6.00 16.25
N ILE A 133 14.40 -5.93 15.22
CA ILE A 133 15.74 -6.54 15.27
C ILE A 133 16.58 -5.88 16.37
N LEU A 134 16.59 -4.55 16.46
CA LEU A 134 17.30 -3.84 17.53
C LEU A 134 16.78 -4.21 18.91
N ALA A 135 15.47 -4.42 19.05
CA ALA A 135 14.84 -4.85 20.31
C ALA A 135 15.34 -6.21 20.82
N LEU A 136 15.91 -7.04 19.96
CA LEU A 136 16.54 -8.33 20.36
C LEU A 136 17.87 -8.12 21.09
N PHE A 137 18.52 -6.97 20.91
CA PHE A 137 19.87 -6.71 21.40
C PHE A 137 19.95 -5.54 22.38
N LEU A 138 18.98 -4.61 22.33
CA LEU A 138 19.00 -3.34 23.06
C LEU A 138 17.62 -3.03 23.65
N ASP A 139 17.59 -2.26 24.74
CA ASP A 139 16.36 -1.63 25.21
C ASP A 139 15.95 -0.48 24.28
N VAL A 140 15.04 -0.79 23.36
CA VAL A 140 14.57 0.16 22.35
C VAL A 140 13.47 1.11 22.84
N THR A 141 12.97 0.94 24.08
CA THR A 141 11.82 1.71 24.59
C THR A 141 12.05 3.22 24.53
N ARG A 142 13.28 3.67 24.82
CA ARG A 142 13.69 5.08 24.72
C ARG A 142 13.67 5.65 23.29
N TYR A 143 13.66 4.80 22.26
CA TYR A 143 13.63 5.20 20.85
C TYR A 143 12.22 5.10 20.23
N LEU A 144 11.20 4.78 21.02
CA LEU A 144 9.83 4.62 20.54
C LEU A 144 9.32 5.85 19.78
N GLY A 145 9.63 7.07 20.25
CA GLY A 145 9.24 8.30 19.56
C GLY A 145 9.86 8.42 18.16
N PHE A 146 11.16 8.11 18.02
CA PHE A 146 11.83 8.09 16.72
C PHE A 146 11.26 7.02 15.80
N PHE A 147 11.00 5.82 16.33
CA PHE A 147 10.36 4.75 15.59
C PHE A 147 9.00 5.20 15.02
N LEU A 148 8.14 5.77 15.85
CA LEU A 148 6.81 6.25 15.43
C LEU A 148 6.91 7.39 14.42
N PHE A 149 7.85 8.31 14.59
CA PHE A 149 8.14 9.35 13.61
C PHE A 149 8.52 8.76 12.26
N PHE A 150 9.52 7.86 12.22
CA PHE A 150 9.94 7.25 10.96
C PHE A 150 8.86 6.37 10.34
N LEU A 151 8.05 5.69 11.15
CA LEU A 151 6.90 4.91 10.70
C LEU A 151 5.89 5.79 9.93
N GLY A 152 5.54 6.95 10.49
CA GLY A 152 4.67 7.93 9.84
C GLY A 152 5.30 8.55 8.61
N PHE A 153 6.58 8.89 8.69
CA PHE A 153 7.35 9.46 7.60
C PHE A 153 7.41 8.52 6.38
N THR A 154 7.79 7.25 6.57
CA THR A 154 7.92 6.30 5.46
C THR A 154 6.56 5.84 4.93
N TRP A 155 5.53 5.81 5.78
CA TRP A 155 4.17 5.53 5.31
C TRP A 155 3.64 6.69 4.46
N ALA A 156 3.81 7.94 4.88
CA ALA A 156 3.49 9.11 4.06
C ALA A 156 4.31 9.15 2.75
N PHE A 157 5.61 8.80 2.83
CA PHE A 157 6.47 8.63 1.65
C PHE A 157 5.83 7.71 0.62
N HIS A 158 5.41 6.53 1.06
CA HIS A 158 4.77 5.54 0.21
C HIS A 158 3.47 6.06 -0.41
N ILE A 159 2.58 6.62 0.40
CA ILE A 159 1.24 7.05 -0.05
C ILE A 159 1.33 8.20 -1.05
N PHE A 160 2.08 9.25 -0.73
CA PHE A 160 2.18 10.44 -1.59
C PHE A 160 2.80 10.12 -2.94
N LEU A 161 3.87 9.31 -2.96
CA LEU A 161 4.51 8.93 -4.21
C LEU A 161 3.67 7.90 -4.97
N THR A 162 2.98 6.99 -4.29
CA THR A 162 1.99 6.11 -4.94
C THR A 162 0.94 6.94 -5.67
N PHE A 163 0.33 7.94 -5.02
CA PHE A 163 -0.61 8.84 -5.70
C PHE A 163 0.01 9.58 -6.88
N TYR A 164 1.20 10.15 -6.69
CA TYR A 164 1.92 10.85 -7.76
C TYR A 164 2.14 9.94 -8.98
N PHE A 165 2.65 8.72 -8.79
CA PHE A 165 2.92 7.80 -9.89
C PHE A 165 1.65 7.19 -10.49
N LEU A 166 0.59 6.94 -9.71
CA LEU A 166 -0.71 6.55 -10.24
C LEU A 166 -1.25 7.60 -11.23
N GLY A 167 -1.09 8.89 -10.91
CA GLY A 167 -1.43 10.00 -11.81
C GLY A 167 -0.65 10.02 -13.14
N GLN A 168 0.55 9.43 -13.17
CA GLN A 168 1.39 9.33 -14.37
C GLN A 168 1.07 8.12 -15.27
N GLY A 169 0.06 7.31 -14.93
CA GLY A 169 -0.41 6.23 -15.80
C GLY A 169 0.55 5.03 -15.92
N GLN A 170 1.00 4.49 -14.79
CA GLN A 170 1.93 3.35 -14.74
C GLN A 170 1.44 2.12 -15.54
N LYS A 171 2.36 1.50 -16.28
CA LYS A 171 2.09 0.31 -17.11
C LYS A 171 1.63 -0.89 -16.27
N ASP A 172 2.15 -1.02 -15.05
CA ASP A 172 1.78 -2.08 -14.10
C ASP A 172 0.26 -2.09 -13.80
N ILE A 173 -0.31 -0.89 -13.62
CA ILE A 173 -1.75 -0.68 -13.37
C ILE A 173 -2.56 -0.93 -14.64
N VAL A 174 -2.10 -0.44 -15.78
CA VAL A 174 -2.81 -0.59 -17.07
C VAL A 174 -2.89 -2.07 -17.46
N HIS A 175 -1.80 -2.82 -17.33
CA HIS A 175 -1.78 -4.25 -17.62
C HIS A 175 -2.63 -5.07 -16.65
N SER A 176 -2.67 -4.67 -15.38
CA SER A 176 -3.49 -5.34 -14.36
C SER A 176 -4.99 -5.00 -14.52
N GLY A 177 -5.31 -3.81 -15.05
CA GLY A 177 -6.66 -3.29 -15.26
C GLY A 177 -7.00 -2.24 -14.21
N ARG A 178 -7.27 -0.99 -14.64
CA ARG A 178 -7.44 0.17 -13.73
C ARG A 178 -8.60 0.01 -12.74
N ILE A 179 -9.77 -0.43 -13.22
CA ILE A 179 -10.99 -0.60 -12.38
C ILE A 179 -10.77 -1.63 -11.27
N PHE A 180 -9.98 -2.67 -11.54
CA PHE A 180 -9.59 -3.65 -10.53
C PHE A 180 -8.50 -3.13 -9.59
N SER A 181 -7.46 -2.51 -10.15
CA SER A 181 -6.23 -2.20 -9.41
C SER A 181 -6.40 -1.03 -8.43
N LEU A 182 -7.14 0.03 -8.81
CA LEU A 182 -7.25 1.23 -7.98
C LEU A 182 -7.98 0.97 -6.66
N PRO A 183 -9.17 0.32 -6.64
CA PRO A 183 -9.84 -0.02 -5.38
C PRO A 183 -9.01 -0.99 -4.53
N LEU A 184 -8.33 -1.96 -5.14
CA LEU A 184 -7.45 -2.89 -4.43
C LEU A 184 -6.31 -2.16 -3.72
N ILE A 185 -5.62 -1.25 -4.43
CA ILE A 185 -4.54 -0.43 -3.86
C ILE A 185 -5.07 0.41 -2.71
N TYR A 186 -6.22 1.05 -2.89
CA TYR A 186 -6.85 1.85 -1.85
C TYR A 186 -7.16 1.03 -0.59
N ILE A 187 -7.87 -0.10 -0.74
CA ILE A 187 -8.26 -0.97 0.38
C ILE A 187 -7.04 -1.45 1.15
N VAL A 188 -6.03 -1.96 0.46
CA VAL A 188 -4.84 -2.52 1.12
C VAL A 188 -4.11 -1.44 1.91
N ASN A 189 -3.92 -0.23 1.34
CA ASN A 189 -3.27 0.86 2.06
C ASN A 189 -4.12 1.39 3.23
N LEU A 190 -5.45 1.40 3.11
CA LEU A 190 -6.35 1.75 4.20
C LEU A 190 -6.25 0.72 5.33
N LEU A 191 -6.27 -0.58 5.03
CA LEU A 191 -6.10 -1.63 6.02
C LEU A 191 -4.74 -1.57 6.71
N ILE A 192 -3.66 -1.28 5.96
CA ILE A 192 -2.33 -1.06 6.54
C ILE A 192 -2.36 0.12 7.52
N LEU A 193 -3.03 1.22 7.16
CA LEU A 193 -3.18 2.37 8.07
C LEU A 193 -3.94 1.99 9.34
N VAL A 194 -5.06 1.27 9.22
CA VAL A 194 -5.83 0.77 10.38
C VAL A 194 -4.93 -0.06 11.28
N VAL A 195 -4.17 -1.01 10.72
CA VAL A 195 -3.22 -1.85 11.50
C VAL A 195 -2.16 -1.00 12.20
N ILE A 196 -1.56 -0.03 11.50
CA ILE A 196 -0.58 0.89 12.10
C ILE A 196 -1.20 1.64 13.28
N LEU A 197 -2.39 2.23 13.09
CA LEU A 197 -3.09 2.98 14.14
C LEU A 197 -3.48 2.08 15.31
N SER A 198 -3.88 0.82 15.06
CA SER A 198 -4.20 -0.14 16.12
C SER A 198 -3.02 -0.62 16.93
N CYS A 199 -1.83 -0.67 16.34
CA CYS A 199 -0.61 -0.96 17.10
C CYS A 199 -0.11 0.25 17.90
N LEU A 200 -0.39 1.46 17.42
CA LEU A 200 0.05 2.74 17.99
C LEU A 200 -0.86 3.21 19.13
N SER A 201 -2.18 3.18 18.92
CA SER A 201 -3.19 3.80 19.76
C SER A 201 -4.15 2.77 20.34
N LYS A 202 -4.50 2.93 21.62
CA LYS A 202 -5.55 2.13 22.26
C LYS A 202 -6.96 2.55 21.86
N GLN A 203 -7.10 3.74 21.24
CA GLN A 203 -8.40 4.31 20.88
C GLN A 203 -8.97 3.73 19.57
N ILE A 204 -8.11 3.18 18.72
CA ILE A 204 -8.50 2.57 17.45
C ILE A 204 -8.06 1.13 17.52
N THR A 205 -8.97 0.16 17.55
CA THR A 205 -8.59 -1.26 17.44
C THR A 205 -9.06 -1.83 16.11
N PHE A 206 -8.36 -2.87 15.64
CA PHE A 206 -8.76 -3.57 14.43
C PHE A 206 -10.12 -4.27 14.61
N SER A 207 -10.40 -4.74 15.83
CA SER A 207 -11.68 -5.35 16.19
C SER A 207 -12.84 -4.37 16.06
N ASP A 208 -12.69 -3.14 16.59
CA ASP A 208 -13.72 -2.11 16.49
C ASP A 208 -13.99 -1.74 15.02
N PHE A 209 -12.92 -1.62 14.22
CA PHE A 209 -13.04 -1.36 12.78
C PHE A 209 -13.86 -2.45 12.06
N ILE A 210 -13.66 -3.72 12.40
CA ILE A 210 -14.43 -4.84 11.85
C ILE A 210 -15.87 -4.82 12.34
N GLU A 211 -16.10 -4.50 13.61
CA GLU A 211 -17.46 -4.37 14.16
C GLU A 211 -18.23 -3.27 13.44
N ARG A 212 -17.66 -2.08 13.28
CA ARG A 212 -18.28 -0.97 12.54
C ARG A 212 -18.55 -1.32 11.09
N THR A 213 -17.63 -2.03 10.44
CA THR A 213 -17.83 -2.55 9.08
C THR A 213 -19.05 -3.46 9.02
N SER A 214 -19.17 -4.41 9.96
CA SER A 214 -20.33 -5.31 10.06
C SER A 214 -21.64 -4.55 10.31
N GLN A 215 -21.64 -3.56 11.20
CA GLN A 215 -22.80 -2.72 11.47
C GLN A 215 -23.27 -1.94 10.23
N ILE A 216 -22.33 -1.37 9.46
CA ILE A 216 -22.65 -0.66 8.21
C ILE A 216 -23.26 -1.62 7.20
N VAL A 217 -22.67 -2.81 7.00
CA VAL A 217 -23.20 -3.81 6.07
C VAL A 217 -24.61 -4.24 6.48
N ARG A 218 -24.86 -4.47 7.78
CA ARG A 218 -26.19 -4.82 8.29
C ARG A 218 -27.22 -3.71 8.08
N SER A 219 -26.81 -2.44 8.09
CA SER A 219 -27.72 -1.31 7.83
C SER A 219 -28.09 -1.12 6.36
N MET A 220 -27.42 -1.84 5.44
CA MET A 220 -27.69 -1.78 3.99
C MET A 220 -28.64 -2.90 3.51
N ILE A 221 -28.95 -3.87 4.35
CA ILE A 221 -29.83 -5.02 4.07
C ILE A 221 -31.16 -4.77 4.77
#